data_AF-R9KQU6-F1
#
_entry.id   AF-R9KQU6-F1
#
_cell.length_a   1.000
_cell.length_b   1.000
_cell.length_c   1.000
_cell.angle_alpha   90.00
_cell.angle_beta   90.00
_cell.angle_gamma   90.00
#
_symmetry.space_group_name_H-M   'P 1'
#
loop_
_entity.id
_entity.type
_entity.pdbx_description
1 polymer ?
#
loop_
_entity_poly.entity_id
_entity_poly.type
_entity_poly.pdbx_seq_one_letter_code
_entity_poly.pdbx_strand_id
1 'polypeptide(L)'
;MEMEALAKQLNSKIDAICEEYYDYKEDILNQGQGLADEIRQYCAFFLQGNIFGMEEKEYAEFGHYVLQVLEDYMEAVKQQDMLYMLDTLDNGLRELLNIYIDTDADAEEGCHE
;
A
#
# COMPACT_ATOMS: atom_id res chain seq x y z
N MET A 1 -13.39 3.49 8.66
CA MET A 1 -14.15 2.32 8.17
C MET A 1 -14.00 2.08 6.68
N GLU A 2 -14.34 2.99 5.76
CA GLU A 2 -14.19 2.69 4.31
C GLU A 2 -12.72 2.52 3.87
N MET A 3 -11.80 3.38 4.31
CA MET A 3 -10.38 3.30 3.92
C MET A 3 -9.62 2.17 4.61
N GLU A 4 -9.97 1.86 5.86
CA GLU A 4 -9.41 0.71 6.58
C GLU A 4 -9.80 -0.62 5.90
N ALA A 5 -11.06 -0.74 5.44
CA ALA A 5 -11.50 -1.90 4.68
C ALA A 5 -10.77 -2.00 3.33
N LEU A 6 -10.57 -0.87 2.63
CA LEU A 6 -9.78 -0.83 1.40
C LEU A 6 -8.32 -1.21 1.66
N ALA A 7 -7.72 -0.75 2.77
CA ALA A 7 -6.36 -1.09 3.15
C ALA A 7 -6.21 -2.61 3.40
N LYS A 8 -7.11 -3.18 4.21
CA LYS A 8 -7.14 -4.63 4.48
C LYS A 8 -7.33 -5.44 3.19
N GLN A 9 -8.22 -4.99 2.30
CA GLN A 9 -8.45 -5.65 1.01
C GLN A 9 -7.20 -5.59 0.11
N LEU A 10 -6.57 -4.42 -0.02
CA LEU A 10 -5.33 -4.27 -0.78
C LEU A 10 -4.21 -5.14 -0.20
N ASN A 11 -4.06 -5.18 1.12
CA ASN A 11 -3.05 -5.99 1.78
C ASN A 11 -3.21 -7.47 1.46
N SER A 12 -4.42 -8.02 1.59
CA SER A 12 -4.68 -9.43 1.27
C SER A 12 -4.44 -9.75 -0.22
N LYS A 13 -4.71 -8.81 -1.13
CA LYS A 13 -4.41 -9.00 -2.56
C LYS A 13 -2.90 -8.98 -2.83
N ILE A 14 -2.17 -8.09 -2.16
CA ILE A 14 -0.71 -8.03 -2.24
C ILE A 14 -0.09 -9.29 -1.63
N ASP A 15 -0.59 -9.77 -0.49
CA ASP A 15 -0.14 -11.04 0.11
C ASP A 15 -0.26 -12.19 -0.89
N ALA A 16 -1.43 -12.34 -1.54
CA ALA A 16 -1.65 -13.37 -2.54
C ALA A 16 -0.69 -13.24 -3.74
N ILE A 17 -0.48 -12.03 -4.26
CA ILE A 17 0.47 -11.77 -5.35
C ILE A 17 1.91 -12.14 -4.93
N CYS A 18 2.33 -11.73 -3.74
CA CYS A 18 3.65 -12.02 -3.21
C CYS A 18 3.84 -13.54 -3.01
N GLU A 19 2.87 -14.23 -2.42
CA GLU A 19 2.87 -15.68 -2.26
C GLU A 19 3.00 -16.39 -3.61
N GLU A 20 2.20 -16.00 -4.60
CA GLU A 20 2.25 -16.58 -5.94
C GLU A 20 3.64 -16.43 -6.59
N TYR A 21 4.28 -15.27 -6.43
CA TYR A 21 5.64 -15.06 -6.90
C TYR A 21 6.69 -15.84 -6.09
N TYR A 22 6.60 -15.83 -4.77
CA TYR A 22 7.62 -16.43 -3.91
C TYR A 22 7.60 -17.96 -3.99
N ASP A 23 6.41 -18.56 -3.99
CA ASP A 23 6.22 -20.02 -3.98
C ASP A 23 6.28 -20.63 -5.38
N TYR A 24 5.68 -19.97 -6.38
CA TYR A 24 5.51 -20.55 -7.72
C TYR A 24 6.27 -19.82 -8.82
N LYS A 25 6.84 -18.64 -8.53
CA LYS A 25 7.54 -17.78 -9.52
C LYS A 25 6.64 -17.41 -10.70
N GLU A 26 5.35 -17.25 -10.44
CA GLU A 26 4.39 -16.84 -11.46
C GLU A 26 4.60 -15.38 -11.91
N ASP A 27 4.14 -15.08 -13.12
CA ASP A 27 4.15 -13.73 -13.65
C ASP A 27 2.97 -12.92 -13.06
N ILE A 28 3.31 -12.08 -12.10
CA ILE A 28 2.34 -11.30 -11.33
C ILE A 28 1.96 -9.96 -11.96
N LEU A 29 2.52 -9.60 -13.13
CA LEU A 29 2.34 -8.26 -13.70
C LEU A 29 0.88 -7.90 -13.96
N ASN A 30 0.10 -8.86 -14.47
CA ASN A 30 -1.32 -8.63 -14.75
C ASN A 30 -2.14 -8.45 -13.46
N GLN A 31 -1.79 -9.17 -12.40
CA GLN A 31 -2.47 -9.04 -11.10
C GLN A 31 -2.11 -7.72 -10.44
N GLY A 32 -0.84 -7.34 -10.45
CA GLY A 32 -0.37 -6.04 -9.96
C GLY A 32 -1.04 -4.88 -10.70
N GLN A 33 -1.10 -4.94 -12.04
CA GLN A 33 -1.84 -3.96 -12.85
C GLN A 33 -3.34 -3.93 -12.53
N GLY A 34 -3.91 -5.09 -12.18
CA GLY A 34 -5.31 -5.23 -11.77
C GLY A 34 -5.66 -4.49 -10.47
N LEU A 35 -4.66 -4.01 -9.70
CA LEU A 35 -4.88 -3.22 -8.48
C LEU A 35 -4.91 -1.71 -8.72
N ALA A 36 -4.75 -1.25 -9.97
CA ALA A 36 -4.54 0.17 -10.28
C ALA A 36 -5.62 1.11 -9.71
N ASP A 37 -6.89 0.71 -9.77
CA ASP A 37 -7.99 1.56 -9.31
C ASP A 37 -8.02 1.67 -7.78
N GLU A 38 -7.81 0.56 -7.06
CA GLU A 38 -7.72 0.54 -5.61
C GLU A 38 -6.49 1.30 -5.09
N ILE A 39 -5.32 1.12 -5.71
CA ILE A 39 -4.09 1.85 -5.37
C ILE A 39 -4.31 3.35 -5.57
N ARG A 40 -4.87 3.76 -6.72
CA ARG A 40 -5.18 5.16 -6.99
C ARG A 40 -6.14 5.72 -5.96
N GLN A 41 -7.23 5.01 -5.64
CA GLN A 41 -8.22 5.45 -4.67
C GLN A 41 -7.60 5.61 -3.27
N TYR A 42 -6.78 4.64 -2.86
CA TYR A 42 -6.13 4.63 -1.56
C TYR A 42 -5.13 5.78 -1.42
N CYS A 43 -4.23 5.98 -2.40
CA CYS A 43 -3.26 7.07 -2.36
C CYS A 43 -3.94 8.46 -2.47
N ALA A 44 -5.01 8.59 -3.28
CA ALA A 44 -5.74 9.86 -3.40
C ALA A 44 -6.36 10.31 -2.07
N PHE A 45 -6.76 9.37 -1.21
CA PHE A 45 -7.31 9.66 0.11
C PHE A 45 -6.32 10.42 1.02
N PHE A 46 -5.02 10.14 0.91
CA PHE A 46 -3.98 10.85 1.66
C PHE A 46 -3.65 12.24 1.09
N LEU A 47 -3.88 12.43 -0.21
CA LEU A 47 -3.54 13.65 -0.94
C LEU A 47 -4.68 14.68 -0.98
N GLN A 48 -5.88 14.35 -0.50
CA GLN A 48 -7.04 15.26 -0.52
C GLN A 48 -7.00 16.36 0.57
N GLY A 49 -6.01 16.30 1.47
CA GLY A 49 -5.82 17.25 2.56
C GLY A 49 -5.20 16.57 3.79
N ASN A 50 -4.76 17.38 4.76
CA ASN A 50 -4.14 16.91 5.99
C ASN A 50 -5.17 16.29 6.96
N ILE A 51 -5.68 15.12 6.59
CA ILE A 51 -6.74 14.38 7.29
C ILE A 51 -6.33 13.89 8.69
N PHE A 52 -5.02 13.75 8.93
CA PHE A 52 -4.46 13.30 10.19
C PHE A 52 -4.10 14.45 11.13
N GLY A 53 -4.23 15.71 10.68
CA GLY A 53 -3.87 16.88 11.48
C GLY A 53 -2.37 16.96 11.79
N MET A 54 -1.53 16.42 10.91
CA MET A 54 -0.07 16.46 10.99
C MET A 54 0.46 17.90 10.96
N GLU A 55 1.72 18.08 11.32
CA GLU A 55 2.39 19.36 11.07
C GLU A 55 2.56 19.59 9.55
N GLU A 56 2.64 20.84 9.09
CA GLU A 56 2.64 21.17 7.65
C GLU A 56 3.83 20.51 6.91
N LYS A 57 5.02 20.56 7.50
CA LYS A 57 6.20 19.92 6.91
C LYS A 57 6.06 18.40 6.91
N GLU A 58 5.58 17.81 8.00
CA GLU A 58 5.32 16.37 8.10
C GLU A 58 4.29 15.91 7.05
N TYR A 59 3.20 16.66 6.86
CA TYR A 59 2.21 16.37 5.83
C TYR A 59 2.80 16.46 4.41
N ALA A 60 3.67 17.45 4.16
CA ALA A 60 4.35 17.59 2.87
C ALA A 60 5.33 16.43 2.61
N GLU A 61 6.07 15.98 3.61
CA GLU A 61 6.98 14.83 3.53
C GLU A 61 6.19 13.52 3.29
N PHE A 62 5.09 13.32 4.02
CA PHE A 62 4.19 12.19 3.81
C PHE A 62 3.55 12.20 2.42
N GLY A 63 3.06 13.35 1.96
CA GLY A 63 2.51 13.50 0.62
C GLY A 63 3.53 13.21 -0.48
N HIS A 64 4.80 13.60 -0.28
CA HIS A 64 5.88 13.25 -1.19
C HIS A 64 6.08 11.73 -1.26
N TYR A 65 6.10 11.05 -0.11
CA TYR A 65 6.23 9.60 -0.07
C TYR A 65 5.08 8.89 -0.80
N VAL A 66 3.82 9.32 -0.60
CA VAL A 66 2.65 8.77 -1.31
C VAL A 66 2.80 8.94 -2.83
N LEU A 67 3.32 10.08 -3.29
CA LEU A 67 3.58 10.33 -4.70
C LEU A 67 4.70 9.44 -5.24
N GLN A 68 5.77 9.22 -4.48
CA GLN A 68 6.87 8.33 -4.89
C GLN A 68 6.38 6.90 -5.11
N VAL A 69 5.58 6.35 -4.19
CA VAL A 69 5.01 4.99 -4.34
C VAL A 69 4.14 4.89 -5.61
N LEU A 70 3.38 5.94 -5.95
CA LEU A 70 2.60 5.97 -7.20
C LEU A 70 3.50 6.05 -8.44
N GLU A 71 4.58 6.83 -8.38
CA GLU A 71 5.57 6.93 -9.46
C GLU A 71 6.25 5.58 -9.71
N ASP A 72 6.71 4.92 -8.64
CA ASP A 72 7.31 3.59 -8.68
C ASP A 72 6.35 2.56 -9.31
N TYR A 73 5.08 2.59 -8.91
CA TYR A 73 4.06 1.70 -9.48
C TYR A 73 3.87 1.94 -10.98
N MET A 74 3.71 3.20 -11.39
CA MET A 74 3.58 3.54 -12.81
C MET A 74 4.83 3.15 -13.61
N GLU A 75 6.01 3.30 -13.02
CA GLU A 75 7.26 2.92 -13.66
C GLU A 75 7.36 1.40 -13.84
N ALA A 76 7.02 0.61 -12.81
CA ALA A 76 6.95 -0.84 -12.88
C ALA A 76 5.97 -1.31 -13.98
N VAL A 77 4.78 -0.71 -14.06
CA VAL A 77 3.81 -0.97 -15.13
C VAL A 77 4.40 -0.66 -16.51
N LYS A 78 5.00 0.52 -16.67
CA LYS A 78 5.54 1.00 -17.95
C LYS A 78 6.71 0.16 -18.44
N GLN A 79 7.58 -0.27 -17.53
CA GLN A 79 8.73 -1.11 -17.85
C GLN A 79 8.36 -2.59 -18.00
N GLN A 80 7.14 -2.98 -17.59
CA GLN A 80 6.75 -4.38 -17.41
C GLN A 80 7.76 -5.12 -16.52
N ASP A 81 8.24 -4.44 -15.48
CA ASP A 81 9.23 -4.98 -14.55
C ASP A 81 8.51 -5.62 -13.37
N MET A 82 8.54 -6.96 -13.36
CA MET A 82 7.89 -7.78 -12.34
C MET A 82 8.54 -7.61 -10.96
N LEU A 83 9.88 -7.47 -10.90
CA LEU A 83 10.59 -7.31 -9.64
C LEU A 83 10.32 -5.94 -9.05
N TYR A 84 10.28 -4.91 -9.90
CA TYR A 84 9.94 -3.56 -9.45
C TYR A 84 8.47 -3.46 -9.05
N MET A 85 7.56 -4.15 -9.75
CA MET A 85 6.15 -4.26 -9.34
C MET A 85 6.05 -4.90 -7.96
N LEU A 86 6.74 -6.01 -7.72
CA LEU A 86 6.74 -6.70 -6.44
C LEU A 86 7.30 -5.81 -5.32
N ASP A 87 8.45 -5.16 -5.55
CA ASP A 87 9.05 -4.24 -4.58
C ASP A 87 8.13 -3.07 -4.25
N THR A 88 7.50 -2.48 -5.27
CA THR A 88 6.55 -1.38 -5.07
C THR A 88 5.34 -1.82 -4.24
N LEU A 89 4.79 -3.01 -4.51
CA LEU A 89 3.62 -3.52 -3.78
C LEU A 89 3.97 -3.93 -2.33
N ASP A 90 5.08 -4.64 -2.15
CA ASP A 90 5.45 -5.26 -0.87
C ASP A 90 6.19 -4.31 0.07
N ASN A 91 7.03 -3.41 -0.46
CA ASN A 91 7.84 -2.49 0.35
C ASN A 91 7.36 -1.04 0.26
N GLY A 92 6.81 -0.60 -0.88
CA GLY A 92 6.29 0.77 -1.02
C GLY A 92 4.88 0.92 -0.47
N LEU A 93 3.93 0.24 -1.09
CA LEU A 93 2.52 0.37 -0.79
C LEU A 93 2.17 -0.22 0.59
N ARG A 94 2.84 -1.29 1.02
CA ARG A 94 2.59 -1.92 2.33
C ARG A 94 2.79 -0.97 3.50
N GLU A 95 3.81 -0.13 3.47
CA GLU A 95 4.05 0.89 4.51
C GLU A 95 2.86 1.86 4.64
N LEU A 96 2.24 2.23 3.50
CA LEU A 96 1.03 3.06 3.51
C LEU A 96 -0.19 2.29 4.04
N LEU A 97 -0.28 0.98 3.78
CA LEU A 97 -1.36 0.13 4.27
C LEU A 97 -1.28 -0.08 5.79
N ASN A 98 -0.06 -0.19 6.33
CA ASN A 98 0.19 -0.43 7.76
C ASN A 98 -0.39 0.66 8.66
N ILE A 99 -0.60 1.89 8.15
CA ILE A 99 -1.29 2.99 8.85
C ILE A 99 -2.65 2.54 9.43
N TYR A 100 -3.35 1.62 8.76
CA TYR A 100 -4.65 1.10 9.17
C TYR A 100 -4.64 -0.36 9.60
N ILE A 101 -3.53 -1.09 9.41
CA ILE A 101 -3.44 -2.52 9.69
C ILE A 101 -2.75 -2.75 11.05
N ASP A 102 -1.74 -1.96 11.37
CA ASP A 102 -1.00 -2.10 12.64
C ASP A 102 -1.81 -1.62 13.85
N THR A 103 -2.87 -0.81 13.62
CA THR A 103 -3.79 -0.37 14.68
C THR A 103 -4.61 -1.50 15.31
N ASP A 104 -4.67 -2.69 14.71
CA ASP A 104 -5.33 -3.87 15.29
C ASP A 104 -4.36 -4.73 16.13
N ALA A 105 -3.05 -4.63 15.95
CA ALA A 105 -2.07 -5.44 16.68
C ALA A 105 -1.84 -4.95 18.12
N ASP A 106 -1.89 -3.64 18.34
CA ASP A 106 -1.72 -3.03 19.67
C ASP A 106 -2.99 -3.08 20.54
N ALA A 107 -4.12 -3.57 20.02
CA ALA A 107 -5.38 -3.67 20.75
C ALA A 107 -5.54 -4.97 21.58
N GLU A 108 -4.65 -5.95 21.43
CA GLU A 108 -4.69 -7.23 22.17
C GLU A 108 -3.59 -7.42 23.23
N GLU A 109 -2.80 -6.39 23.56
CA GLU A 109 -1.91 -6.39 24.75
C GLU A 109 -2.35 -5.36 25.79
N GLY A 110 -3.54 -5.57 26.37
CA GLY A 110 -4.07 -4.61 27.33
C GLY A 110 -5.28 -5.06 28.14
N CYS A 111 -5.29 -6.27 28.70
CA CYS A 111 -6.08 -6.62 29.90
C CYS A 111 -5.74 -8.04 30.41
N HIS A 112 -4.68 -8.14 31.22
CA HIS A 112 -4.58 -9.18 32.25
C HIS A 112 -4.23 -8.49 33.57
N GLU A 113 -5.27 -8.15 34.33
CA GLU A 113 -5.18 -7.89 35.77
C GLU A 113 -4.81 -9.17 36.54
#